data_AF-A0A661MW05-F1
#
_entry.id   AF-A0A661MW05-F1
#
_cell.length_a   1.000
_cell.length_b   1.000
_cell.length_c   1.000
_cell.angle_alpha   90.00
_cell.angle_beta   90.00
_cell.angle_gamma   90.00
#
_symmetry.space_group_name_H-M   'P 1'
#
loop_
_entity.id
_entity.type
_entity.pdbx_description
1 polymer ?
#
loop_
_entity_poly.entity_id
_entity_poly.type
_entity_poly.pdbx_seq_one_letter_code
_entity_poly.pdbx_strand_id
1 'polypeptide(L)'
;NDSYTDCADLSCRLTADICVETGAAECSDNADNDGDGHIDCEDFDCQYDPNVSCPNHETSDATCSDNEDNDNNSYTDCEDFSCQQSPQVTVCEGNEITCADGLDNDGNGYLDCDDNACRYCGGSNPHVVDTCPPCD
;
A
#
# COMPACT_ATOMS: atom_id res chain seq x y z
N ASN A 1 -29.00 13.75 -10.33
CA ASN A 1 -30.19 13.40 -11.13
C ASN A 1 -29.85 12.23 -12.06
N ASP A 2 -29.84 11.00 -11.54
CA ASP A 2 -28.89 10.54 -10.52
C ASP A 2 -27.60 9.95 -11.12
N SER A 3 -27.51 9.89 -12.47
CA SER A 3 -26.32 9.78 -13.33
C SER A 3 -25.09 9.07 -12.76
N TYR A 4 -25.33 7.85 -12.28
CA TYR A 4 -24.48 6.68 -12.03
C TYR A 4 -23.27 6.49 -12.99
N THR A 5 -22.37 7.45 -12.96
CA THR A 5 -21.10 7.53 -13.72
C THR A 5 -20.10 8.36 -12.91
N ASP A 6 -20.21 8.30 -11.59
CA ASP A 6 -19.30 8.94 -10.64
C ASP A 6 -19.07 7.99 -9.46
N CYS A 7 -18.03 8.26 -8.68
CA CYS A 7 -17.54 7.37 -7.63
C CYS A 7 -18.50 7.23 -6.42
N ALA A 8 -19.55 8.07 -6.38
CA ALA A 8 -20.63 7.92 -5.41
C ALA A 8 -21.59 6.76 -5.75
N ASP A 9 -21.45 6.13 -6.92
CA ASP A 9 -22.25 4.98 -7.32
C ASP A 9 -21.62 3.63 -6.94
N LEU A 10 -22.41 2.79 -6.28
CA LEU A 10 -22.05 1.40 -5.94
C LEU A 10 -21.71 0.57 -7.19
N SER A 11 -22.28 0.92 -8.35
CA SER A 11 -21.98 0.26 -9.63
C SER A 11 -20.56 0.52 -10.12
N CYS A 12 -20.00 1.72 -9.85
CA CYS A 12 -18.63 2.11 -10.21
C CYS A 12 -17.60 1.64 -9.18
N ARG A 13 -17.96 1.61 -7.88
CA ARG A 13 -17.11 1.06 -6.80
C ARG A 13 -16.73 -0.42 -6.97
N LEU A 14 -17.51 -1.19 -7.74
CA LEU A 14 -17.27 -2.62 -7.95
C LEU A 14 -16.44 -2.92 -9.21
N THR A 15 -16.07 -1.89 -9.99
CA THR A 15 -15.16 -1.99 -11.13
C THR A 15 -13.94 -1.13 -10.82
N ALA A 16 -13.00 -1.70 -10.06
CA ALA A 16 -11.87 -1.10 -9.34
C ALA A 16 -10.82 -0.29 -10.15
N ASP A 17 -11.18 0.29 -11.30
CA ASP A 17 -10.25 0.92 -12.24
C ASP A 17 -10.67 2.35 -12.63
N ILE A 18 -11.75 2.88 -12.03
CA ILE A 18 -12.35 4.18 -12.40
C ILE A 18 -12.51 5.13 -11.18
N CYS A 19 -12.36 4.61 -9.96
CA CYS A 19 -12.47 5.38 -8.72
C CYS A 19 -11.20 5.10 -7.92
N VAL A 20 -10.07 5.63 -8.39
CA VAL A 20 -8.80 5.57 -7.68
C VAL A 20 -8.23 6.98 -7.63
N GLU A 21 -7.80 7.43 -6.46
CA GLU A 21 -7.17 8.74 -6.30
C GLU A 21 -5.69 8.61 -6.66
N THR A 22 -5.31 9.01 -7.87
CA THR A 22 -3.94 8.81 -8.36
C THR A 22 -3.40 10.02 -9.10
N GLY A 23 -2.08 10.14 -9.08
CA GLY A 23 -1.34 11.22 -9.70
C GLY A 23 -1.30 12.46 -8.81
N ALA A 24 -0.20 13.21 -8.95
CA ALA A 24 0.10 14.34 -8.07
C ALA A 24 -0.97 15.45 -8.05
N ALA A 25 -1.85 15.52 -9.04
CA ALA A 25 -2.90 16.54 -9.08
C ALA A 25 -4.11 16.19 -8.20
N GLU A 26 -4.47 14.91 -8.12
CA GLU A 26 -5.60 14.41 -7.32
C GLU A 26 -5.13 14.26 -5.87
N CYS A 27 -4.00 13.59 -5.66
CA CYS A 27 -3.37 13.37 -4.35
C CYS A 27 -2.78 14.61 -3.65
N SER A 28 -3.12 15.83 -4.08
CA SER A 28 -2.73 17.07 -3.39
C SER A 28 -3.72 18.22 -3.53
N ASP A 29 -4.97 17.94 -3.93
CA ASP A 29 -6.02 18.96 -4.12
C ASP A 29 -6.93 19.16 -2.90
N ASN A 30 -6.71 18.41 -1.81
CA ASN A 30 -7.53 18.40 -0.60
C ASN A 30 -8.97 17.96 -0.82
N ALA A 31 -9.22 17.14 -1.83
CA ALA A 31 -10.46 16.44 -2.06
C ALA A 31 -10.28 14.92 -1.94
N ASP A 32 -11.40 14.26 -1.70
CA ASP A 32 -11.56 12.80 -1.81
C ASP A 32 -12.06 12.57 -3.25
N ASN A 33 -11.14 12.29 -4.18
CA ASN A 33 -11.47 12.22 -5.61
C ASN A 33 -12.11 10.87 -6.00
N ASP A 34 -11.96 9.86 -5.16
CA ASP A 34 -12.47 8.50 -5.39
C ASP A 34 -13.73 8.16 -4.56
N GLY A 35 -14.09 9.02 -3.61
CA GLY A 35 -15.28 8.93 -2.77
C GLY A 35 -15.25 7.82 -1.73
N ASP A 36 -14.07 7.32 -1.34
CA ASP A 36 -13.91 6.25 -0.36
C ASP A 36 -13.82 6.76 1.10
N GLY A 37 -13.64 8.08 1.27
CA GLY A 37 -13.57 8.78 2.55
C GLY A 37 -12.15 9.10 3.02
N HIS A 38 -11.14 8.77 2.22
CA HIS A 38 -9.76 9.18 2.39
C HIS A 38 -9.45 10.39 1.49
N ILE A 39 -8.39 11.16 1.81
CA ILE A 39 -8.08 12.43 1.13
C ILE A 39 -6.57 12.54 0.95
N ASP A 40 -6.13 12.87 -0.26
CA ASP A 40 -4.72 13.08 -0.61
C ASP A 40 -3.85 11.92 -0.07
N CYS A 41 -2.77 12.23 0.62
CA CYS A 41 -1.86 11.24 1.20
C CYS A 41 -2.42 10.43 2.38
N GLU A 42 -3.63 10.71 2.85
CA GLU A 42 -4.33 9.80 3.77
C GLU A 42 -5.11 8.71 3.02
N ASP A 43 -5.16 8.81 1.68
CA ASP A 43 -5.68 7.81 0.74
C ASP A 43 -4.58 6.79 0.39
N PHE A 44 -4.95 5.51 0.44
CA PHE A 44 -4.05 4.40 0.13
C PHE A 44 -3.67 4.38 -1.35
N ASP A 45 -4.56 4.78 -2.26
CA ASP A 45 -4.27 4.87 -3.69
C ASP A 45 -3.16 5.91 -3.93
N CYS A 46 -3.21 7.03 -3.21
CA CYS A 46 -2.19 8.07 -3.24
C CYS A 46 -0.88 7.67 -2.55
N GLN A 47 -0.97 7.00 -1.39
CA GLN A 47 0.22 6.56 -0.64
C GLN A 47 1.09 5.61 -1.46
N TYR A 48 0.46 4.76 -2.27
CA TYR A 48 1.16 3.72 -3.03
C TYR A 48 1.34 4.04 -4.52
N ASP A 49 0.85 5.18 -5.02
CA ASP A 49 1.11 5.62 -6.40
C ASP A 49 2.61 5.97 -6.61
N PRO A 50 3.30 5.31 -7.56
CA PRO A 50 4.72 5.58 -7.87
C PRO A 50 5.04 6.97 -8.41
N ASN A 51 4.03 7.76 -8.76
CA ASN A 51 4.17 9.12 -9.26
C ASN A 51 3.82 10.18 -8.22
N VAL A 52 3.40 9.76 -7.03
CA VAL A 52 3.02 10.63 -5.92
C VAL A 52 4.06 10.49 -4.81
N SER A 53 4.47 11.61 -4.24
CA SER A 53 5.36 11.63 -3.08
C SER A 53 4.54 12.12 -1.90
N CYS A 54 4.12 11.20 -1.04
CA CYS A 54 3.39 11.54 0.15
C CYS A 54 4.33 11.89 1.32
N PRO A 55 4.18 13.07 1.94
CA PRO A 55 4.96 13.40 3.12
C PRO A 55 4.51 12.50 4.28
N ASN A 56 5.46 12.09 5.11
CA ASN A 56 5.23 11.18 6.24
C ASN A 56 4.81 9.76 5.80
N HIS A 57 5.30 9.29 4.66
CA HIS A 57 5.28 7.87 4.33
C HIS A 57 6.65 7.43 3.80
N GLU A 58 7.10 6.28 4.26
CA GLU A 58 8.35 5.67 3.85
C GLU A 58 8.07 4.55 2.84
N THR A 59 8.15 4.85 1.54
CA THR A 59 7.63 3.95 0.48
C THR A 59 8.63 3.65 -0.63
N SER A 60 9.94 3.90 -0.41
CA SER A 60 11.00 3.62 -1.38
C SER A 60 12.08 2.71 -0.80
N ASP A 61 12.75 1.92 -1.65
CA ASP A 61 13.89 1.09 -1.21
C ASP A 61 14.98 1.88 -0.49
N ALA A 62 15.21 3.12 -0.92
CA ALA A 62 16.28 3.95 -0.37
C ALA A 62 15.97 4.43 1.05
N THR A 63 14.68 4.65 1.36
CA THR A 63 14.23 5.05 2.67
C THR A 63 14.09 3.82 3.56
N CYS A 64 13.45 2.76 3.04
CA CYS A 64 13.19 1.49 3.73
C CYS A 64 14.42 0.59 3.97
N SER A 65 15.64 1.13 3.82
CA SER A 65 16.88 0.41 4.12
C SER A 65 18.00 1.32 4.66
N ASP A 66 17.66 2.53 5.11
CA ASP A 66 18.63 3.53 5.59
C ASP A 66 18.84 3.52 7.11
N ASN A 67 18.07 2.73 7.85
CA ASN A 67 18.08 2.64 9.32
C ASN A 67 17.60 3.91 10.03
N GLU A 68 16.83 4.76 9.37
CA GLU A 68 16.19 5.94 9.92
C GLU A 68 14.66 5.80 9.82
N ASP A 69 13.94 6.45 10.74
CA ASP A 69 12.48 6.58 10.68
C ASP A 69 12.17 7.83 9.84
N ASN A 70 11.97 7.67 8.53
CA ASN A 70 11.87 8.82 7.62
C ASN A 70 10.51 9.52 7.67
N ASP A 71 9.48 8.88 8.23
CA ASP A 71 8.15 9.46 8.41
C ASP A 71 7.82 9.89 9.85
N ASN A 72 8.69 9.57 10.80
CA ASN A 72 8.59 9.85 12.24
C ASN A 72 7.42 9.14 12.95
N ASN A 73 7.03 7.96 12.49
CA ASN A 73 5.94 7.17 13.08
C ASN A 73 6.42 6.17 14.17
N SER A 74 7.71 6.17 14.50
CA SER A 74 8.42 5.27 15.44
C SER A 74 8.70 3.85 14.96
N TYR A 75 8.48 3.57 13.68
CA TYR A 75 8.91 2.35 13.00
C TYR A 75 10.07 2.70 12.04
N THR A 76 10.89 1.73 11.67
CA THR A 76 12.12 1.97 10.90
C THR A 76 12.28 0.88 9.87
N ASP A 77 12.59 1.25 8.62
CA ASP A 77 12.80 0.33 7.51
C ASP A 77 11.67 -0.72 7.41
N CYS A 78 12.00 -2.00 7.28
CA CYS A 78 11.05 -3.10 7.17
C CYS A 78 10.23 -3.38 8.43
N GLU A 79 10.47 -2.70 9.56
CA GLU A 79 9.53 -2.72 10.68
C GLU A 79 8.39 -1.71 10.49
N ASP A 80 8.51 -0.81 9.52
CA ASP A 80 7.48 0.13 9.10
C ASP A 80 6.49 -0.52 8.14
N PHE A 81 5.20 -0.32 8.41
CA PHE A 81 4.12 -0.82 7.59
C PHE A 81 4.06 -0.15 6.22
N SER A 82 4.39 1.15 6.12
CA SER A 82 4.52 1.87 4.85
C SER A 82 5.55 1.19 3.94
N CYS A 83 6.65 0.71 4.52
CA CYS A 83 7.67 -0.04 3.81
C CYS A 83 7.21 -1.44 3.40
N GLN A 84 6.61 -2.21 4.32
CA GLN A 84 6.15 -3.57 4.04
C GLN A 84 5.04 -3.60 2.98
N GLN A 85 4.14 -2.62 2.99
CA GLN A 85 2.97 -2.60 2.12
C GLN A 85 3.19 -1.91 0.78
N SER A 86 4.22 -1.07 0.65
CA SER A 86 4.46 -0.34 -0.59
C SER A 86 4.87 -1.31 -1.72
N PRO A 87 4.15 -1.33 -2.85
CA PRO A 87 4.54 -2.13 -4.01
C PRO A 87 5.83 -1.63 -4.69
N GLN A 88 6.34 -0.46 -4.28
CA GLN A 88 7.58 0.12 -4.77
C GLN A 88 8.80 -0.34 -3.95
N VAL A 89 8.58 -0.96 -2.80
CA VAL A 89 9.63 -1.46 -1.91
C VAL A 89 9.89 -2.93 -2.21
N THR A 90 11.13 -3.24 -2.52
CA THR A 90 11.63 -4.59 -2.84
C THR A 90 12.65 -5.09 -1.82
N VAL A 91 13.11 -4.21 -0.91
CA VAL A 91 14.03 -4.54 0.19
C VAL A 91 13.33 -5.06 1.45
N CYS A 92 12.00 -5.10 1.47
CA CYS A 92 11.20 -5.57 2.60
C CYS A 92 10.19 -6.63 2.17
N GLU A 93 9.89 -7.53 3.08
CA GLU A 93 8.87 -8.56 2.91
C GLU A 93 7.48 -8.01 3.27
N GLY A 94 6.43 -8.41 2.54
CA GLY A 94 5.04 -8.07 2.92
C GLY A 94 4.11 -7.52 1.83
N ASN A 95 4.60 -7.29 0.61
CA ASN A 95 3.78 -6.83 -0.52
C ASN A 95 3.61 -7.92 -1.61
N GLU A 96 2.80 -7.64 -2.64
CA GLU A 96 2.47 -8.65 -3.67
C GLU A 96 3.66 -9.16 -4.47
N ILE A 97 4.70 -8.33 -4.59
CA ILE A 97 5.88 -8.65 -5.37
C ILE A 97 6.83 -9.48 -4.51
N THR A 98 7.14 -9.02 -3.29
CA THR A 98 8.14 -9.67 -2.42
C THR A 98 7.62 -10.98 -1.86
N CYS A 99 6.33 -11.08 -1.54
CA CYS A 99 5.72 -12.32 -1.05
C CYS A 99 5.56 -13.45 -2.10
N ALA A 100 6.10 -13.28 -3.31
CA ALA A 100 5.99 -14.25 -4.39
C ALA A 100 7.26 -14.36 -5.27
N ASP A 101 8.34 -13.64 -4.93
CA ASP A 101 9.52 -13.56 -5.79
C ASP A 101 10.54 -14.70 -5.53
N GLY A 102 10.33 -15.49 -4.48
CA GLY A 102 11.21 -16.60 -4.11
C GLY A 102 12.46 -16.17 -3.36
N LEU A 103 12.49 -14.94 -2.82
CA LEU A 103 13.60 -14.36 -2.07
C LEU A 103 13.18 -14.12 -0.59
N ASP A 104 14.20 -13.83 0.22
CA ASP A 104 14.08 -13.43 1.63
C ASP A 104 14.44 -11.95 1.64
N ASN A 105 13.45 -11.09 1.38
CA ASN A 105 13.71 -9.69 1.04
C ASN A 105 14.15 -8.90 2.27
N ASP A 106 13.63 -9.24 3.45
CA ASP A 106 13.98 -8.59 4.73
C ASP A 106 15.17 -9.26 5.46
N GLY A 107 15.63 -10.43 5.00
CA GLY A 107 16.81 -11.13 5.52
C GLY A 107 16.57 -11.85 6.85
N ASN A 108 15.32 -12.13 7.22
CA ASN A 108 14.98 -12.77 8.49
C ASN A 108 15.09 -14.32 8.43
N GLY A 109 15.33 -14.89 7.25
CA GLY A 109 15.53 -16.31 6.99
C GLY A 109 14.27 -17.08 6.56
N TYR A 110 13.15 -16.40 6.34
CA TYR A 110 11.92 -16.95 5.78
C TYR A 110 11.72 -16.42 4.35
N LEU A 111 11.03 -17.21 3.51
CA LEU A 111 10.81 -16.87 2.10
C LEU A 111 9.31 -16.75 1.87
N ASP A 112 8.88 -15.72 1.14
CA ASP A 112 7.50 -15.58 0.66
C ASP A 112 6.45 -15.90 1.77
N CYS A 113 5.51 -16.80 1.51
CA CYS A 113 4.48 -17.22 2.45
C CYS A 113 4.97 -18.00 3.68
N ASP A 114 6.25 -18.41 3.75
CA ASP A 114 6.84 -18.90 5.00
C ASP A 114 7.20 -17.73 5.94
N ASP A 115 7.26 -16.49 5.42
CA ASP A 115 7.46 -15.26 6.17
C ASP A 115 6.17 -14.79 6.86
N ASN A 116 6.29 -14.25 8.07
CA ASN A 116 5.14 -13.72 8.79
C ASN A 116 4.65 -12.36 8.23
N ALA A 117 5.53 -11.56 7.61
CA ALA A 117 5.16 -10.32 6.94
C ALA A 117 4.21 -10.59 5.77
N CYS A 118 4.36 -11.74 5.10
CA CYS A 118 3.47 -12.19 4.02
C CYS A 118 2.19 -12.89 4.48
N ARG A 119 2.07 -13.17 5.78
CA ARG A 119 0.94 -13.93 6.34
C ARG A 119 -0.04 -13.00 7.04
N TYR A 120 -1.12 -12.66 6.35
CA TYR A 120 -2.20 -11.87 6.95
C TYR A 120 -3.13 -12.75 7.79
N CYS A 121 -3.01 -12.63 9.12
CA CYS A 121 -3.94 -13.22 10.08
C CYS A 121 -4.87 -12.13 10.65
N GLY A 122 -6.02 -11.85 10.03
CA GLY A 122 -7.15 -11.23 10.76
C GLY A 122 -7.81 -9.94 10.25
N GLY A 123 -7.79 -9.58 8.97
CA GLY A 123 -8.62 -8.45 8.52
C GLY A 123 -8.56 -8.11 7.04
N SER A 124 -9.63 -7.49 6.55
CA SER A 124 -9.80 -6.96 5.20
C SER A 124 -9.01 -5.66 5.03
N ASN A 125 -7.76 -5.78 4.59
CA ASN A 125 -7.07 -4.71 3.87
C ASN A 125 -7.50 -4.81 2.39
N PRO A 126 -7.95 -3.75 1.70
CA PRO A 126 -8.26 -3.84 0.27
C PRO A 126 -7.05 -4.20 -0.61
N HIS A 127 -5.82 -4.06 -0.10
CA HIS A 127 -4.57 -4.45 -0.75
C HIS A 127 -3.93 -5.72 -0.16
N VAL A 128 -4.71 -6.67 0.38
CA VAL A 128 -4.12 -7.98 0.71
C VAL A 128 -3.75 -8.72 -0.57
N VAL A 129 -2.49 -9.08 -0.63
CA VAL A 129 -1.93 -10.13 -1.46
C VAL A 129 -2.80 -11.39 -1.46
N ASP A 130 -3.55 -11.62 -2.53
CA ASP A 130 -4.16 -12.93 -2.85
C ASP A 130 -3.07 -14.03 -3.04
N THR A 131 -1.79 -13.65 -2.92
CA THR A 131 -0.59 -14.46 -3.09
C THR A 131 -0.42 -15.54 -2.02
N CYS A 132 -0.71 -15.24 -0.75
CA CYS A 132 -0.50 -16.17 0.37
C CYS A 132 -1.82 -16.64 1.00
N PRO A 133 -1.96 -17.94 1.33
CA PRO A 133 -3.15 -18.44 1.99
C PRO A 133 -3.32 -17.79 3.38
N PRO A 134 -4.57 -17.54 3.82
CA PRO A 134 -4.83 -17.00 5.15
C PRO A 134 -4.27 -17.93 6.22
N CYS A 135 -3.79 -17.35 7.32
CA CYS A 135 -3.30 -18.13 8.45
C CYS A 135 -4.40 -19.03 9.04
N ASP A 136 -4.06 -20.28 9.36
CA ASP A 136 -4.88 -21.20 10.15
C ASP A 136 -5.01 -20.79 11.63
#